data_AF-A0A7S0TPL4-F1
#
_entry.id   AF-A0A7S0TPL4-F1
#
_cell.length_a   1.000
_cell.length_b   1.000
_cell.length_c   1.000
_cell.angle_alpha   90.00
_cell.angle_beta   90.00
_cell.angle_gamma   90.00
#
_symmetry.space_group_name_H-M   'P 1'
#
loop_
_entity.id
_entity.type
_entity.pdbx_description
1 polymer ?
#
loop_
_entity_poly.entity_id
_entity_poly.type
_entity_poly.pdbx_seq_one_letter_code
_entity_poly.pdbx_strand_id
1 'polypeptide(L)'
;GLTTTQSAKFGYKFEHPDTWKVNQKPVKTHMDEVLVKKGGGTEVGVAVDPVTIDSIAKFGTSREVAGRVIGVERKKDGVTGARLVGVSEDERGGALYYTIEDE
;
A
#
# COMPACT_ATOMS: atom_id res chain seq x y z
N GLY A 1 -10.89 19.89 1.13
CA GLY A 1 -9.99 19.90 -0.04
C GLY A 1 -9.11 18.67 -0.03
N LEU A 2 -8.15 18.58 -0.95
CA LEU A 2 -7.08 17.57 -0.88
C LEU A 2 -5.82 18.23 -0.32
N THR A 3 -5.05 17.46 0.43
CA THR A 3 -3.70 17.82 0.88
C THR A 3 -2.72 16.74 0.46
N THR A 4 -1.46 17.13 0.25
CA THR A 4 -0.41 16.24 -0.22
C THR A 4 0.46 15.78 0.95
N THR A 5 0.65 14.48 1.05
CA THR A 5 1.67 13.86 1.89
C THR A 5 2.78 13.31 0.99
N GLN A 6 4.04 13.57 1.34
CA GLN A 6 5.19 13.18 0.51
C GLN A 6 6.44 12.91 1.32
N SER A 7 7.35 12.14 0.74
CA SER A 7 8.70 11.92 1.28
C SER A 7 9.72 12.06 0.17
N ALA A 8 10.47 13.18 0.18
CA ALA A 8 11.52 13.42 -0.80
C ALA A 8 12.66 12.39 -0.70
N LYS A 9 12.93 11.89 0.51
CA LYS A 9 13.95 10.87 0.76
C LYS A 9 13.61 9.52 0.09
N PHE A 10 12.34 9.15 0.07
CA PHE A 10 11.87 7.86 -0.45
C PHE A 10 11.11 7.95 -1.78
N GLY A 11 10.95 9.16 -2.33
CA GLY A 11 10.48 9.39 -3.69
C GLY A 11 8.97 9.18 -3.90
N TYR A 12 8.14 9.24 -2.87
CA TYR A 12 6.68 9.11 -3.01
C TYR A 12 5.94 10.41 -2.66
N LYS A 13 4.74 10.55 -3.25
CA LYS A 13 3.72 11.53 -2.89
C LYS A 13 2.33 10.93 -3.10
N PHE A 14 1.37 11.31 -2.28
CA PHE A 14 -0.03 10.97 -2.48
C PHE A 14 -0.93 12.08 -1.91
N GLU A 15 -2.14 12.16 -2.44
CA GLU A 15 -3.16 13.11 -2.00
C GLU A 15 -4.20 12.40 -1.15
N HIS A 16 -4.69 13.08 -0.12
CA HIS A 16 -5.79 12.62 0.72
C HIS A 16 -6.64 13.81 1.14
N PRO A 17 -7.89 13.60 1.60
CA PRO A 17 -8.70 14.69 2.13
C PRO A 17 -7.98 15.42 3.27
N ASP A 18 -8.02 16.74 3.26
CA ASP A 18 -7.43 17.61 4.29
C ASP A 18 -8.04 17.44 5.68
N THR A 19 -9.22 16.82 5.75
CA THR A 19 -9.90 16.45 6.99
C THR A 19 -9.29 15.24 7.69
N TRP A 20 -8.51 14.42 6.99
CA TRP A 20 -7.91 13.20 7.56
C TRP A 20 -6.65 13.54 8.36
N LYS A 21 -6.36 12.74 9.40
CA LYS A 21 -5.24 12.99 10.32
C LYS A 21 -4.10 12.03 10.05
N VAL A 22 -2.89 12.57 9.92
CA VAL A 22 -1.66 11.78 9.90
C VAL A 22 -1.47 11.12 11.26
N ASN A 23 -1.22 9.83 11.25
CA ASN A 23 -0.95 9.01 12.42
C ASN A 23 0.40 8.32 12.26
N GLN A 24 1.30 8.54 13.22
CA GLN A 24 2.57 7.83 13.26
C GLN A 24 2.39 6.57 14.10
N LYS A 25 2.83 5.42 13.59
CA LYS A 25 2.86 4.21 14.41
C LYS A 25 3.89 4.37 15.54
N PRO A 26 3.60 3.89 16.76
CA PRO A 26 4.54 4.00 17.88
C PRO A 26 5.85 3.24 17.65
N VAL A 27 5.80 2.20 16.81
CA VAL A 27 6.94 1.34 16.48
C VAL A 27 7.19 1.42 14.98
N LYS A 28 8.44 1.66 14.62
CA LYS A 28 8.90 1.68 13.23
C LYS A 28 9.11 0.24 12.74
N THR A 29 8.27 -0.22 11.81
CA THR A 29 8.40 -1.56 11.19
C THR A 29 8.93 -1.52 9.76
N HIS A 30 8.97 -0.34 9.13
CA HIS A 30 9.40 -0.11 7.75
C HIS A 30 10.49 0.96 7.68
N MET A 31 11.20 1.12 6.56
CA MET A 31 12.17 2.22 6.39
C MET A 31 11.49 3.60 6.44
N ASP A 32 10.30 3.68 5.87
CA ASP A 32 9.36 4.79 6.01
C ASP A 32 7.95 4.24 6.13
N GLU A 33 7.11 4.91 6.91
CA GLU A 33 5.71 4.58 7.02
C GLU A 33 4.90 5.83 7.34
N VAL A 34 3.86 6.08 6.53
CA VAL A 34 2.89 7.14 6.79
C VAL A 34 1.50 6.56 6.69
N LEU A 35 0.68 6.83 7.70
CA LEU A 35 -0.72 6.43 7.75
C LEU A 35 -1.57 7.68 7.96
N VAL A 36 -2.63 7.82 7.20
CA VAL A 36 -3.58 8.93 7.30
C VAL A 36 -4.97 8.35 7.51
N LYS A 37 -5.63 8.77 8.60
CA LYS A 37 -6.90 8.19 9.05
C LYS A 37 -8.04 9.18 8.89
N LYS A 38 -9.17 8.69 8.37
CA LYS A 38 -10.47 9.38 8.44
C LYS A 38 -11.10 9.25 9.83
N GLY A 39 -10.92 8.08 10.44
CA GLY A 39 -11.75 7.57 11.55
C GLY A 39 -12.69 6.47 11.08
N GLY A 40 -13.18 5.61 11.99
CA GLY A 40 -14.12 4.53 11.67
C GLY A 40 -13.54 3.41 10.79
N GLY A 41 -12.24 3.14 10.89
CA GLY A 41 -11.56 2.05 10.16
C GLY A 41 -11.06 2.41 8.76
N THR A 42 -11.43 3.57 8.20
CA THR A 42 -10.92 4.03 6.91
C THR A 42 -9.58 4.75 7.06
N GLU A 43 -8.56 4.24 6.36
CA GLU A 43 -7.23 4.80 6.32
C GLU A 43 -6.56 4.59 4.96
N VAL A 44 -5.55 5.41 4.68
CA VAL A 44 -4.66 5.28 3.53
C VAL A 44 -3.24 5.50 3.99
N GLY A 45 -2.27 4.81 3.41
CA GLY A 45 -0.88 4.95 3.82
C GLY A 45 0.10 4.42 2.81
N VAL A 46 1.38 4.65 3.11
CA VAL A 46 2.53 4.15 2.36
C VAL A 46 3.46 3.46 3.33
N ALA A 47 3.92 2.27 2.96
CA ALA A 47 5.01 1.56 3.62
C ALA A 47 6.16 1.40 2.62
N VAL A 48 7.39 1.65 3.07
CA VAL A 48 8.59 1.53 2.24
C VAL A 48 9.52 0.51 2.86
N ASP A 49 9.75 -0.59 2.15
CA ASP A 49 10.66 -1.66 2.54
C ASP A 49 11.79 -1.86 1.51
N PRO A 50 13.03 -2.14 1.97
CA PRO A 50 14.13 -2.39 1.08
C PRO A 50 14.02 -3.79 0.45
N VAL A 51 14.29 -3.87 -0.85
CA VAL A 51 14.28 -5.12 -1.61
C VAL A 51 15.46 -5.14 -2.58
N THR A 52 15.98 -6.32 -2.88
CA THR A 52 17.11 -6.50 -3.82
C THR A 52 16.60 -6.92 -5.19
N ILE A 53 15.81 -6.07 -5.83
CA ILE A 53 15.26 -6.26 -7.19
C ILE A 53 15.22 -4.92 -7.93
N ASP A 54 15.24 -4.98 -9.26
CA ASP A 54 15.19 -3.83 -10.17
C ASP A 54 13.77 -3.50 -10.67
N SER A 55 12.84 -4.44 -10.56
CA SER A 55 11.44 -4.29 -10.96
C SER A 55 10.55 -5.21 -10.16
N ILE A 56 9.33 -4.75 -9.83
CA ILE A 56 8.33 -5.56 -9.11
C ILE A 56 7.96 -6.85 -9.85
N ALA A 57 8.19 -6.92 -11.17
CA ALA A 57 7.99 -8.14 -11.95
C ALA A 57 8.89 -9.30 -11.50
N LYS A 58 10.01 -9.02 -10.82
CA LYS A 58 10.86 -10.05 -10.19
C LYS A 58 10.18 -10.76 -9.03
N PHE A 59 9.17 -10.13 -8.41
CA PHE A 59 8.33 -10.82 -7.44
C PHE A 59 7.36 -11.79 -8.10
N GLY A 60 7.05 -11.63 -9.39
CA GLY A 60 6.06 -12.40 -10.14
C GLY A 60 5.06 -11.47 -10.84
N THR A 61 4.10 -12.08 -11.53
CA THR A 61 2.95 -11.38 -12.15
C THR A 61 2.07 -10.72 -11.09
N SER A 62 1.28 -9.71 -11.47
CA SER A 62 0.33 -9.07 -10.54
C SER A 62 -0.62 -10.07 -9.89
N ARG A 63 -1.05 -11.10 -10.62
CA ARG A 63 -1.95 -12.14 -10.10
C ARG A 63 -1.28 -13.01 -9.03
N GLU A 64 -0.01 -13.35 -9.19
CA GLU A 64 0.75 -14.11 -8.20
C GLU A 64 1.06 -13.27 -6.96
N VAL A 65 1.34 -11.98 -7.14
CA VAL A 65 1.54 -11.04 -6.02
C VAL A 65 0.22 -10.84 -5.27
N ALA A 66 -0.88 -10.62 -5.99
CA ALA A 66 -2.23 -10.53 -5.42
C ALA A 66 -2.60 -11.79 -4.62
N GLY A 67 -2.32 -12.98 -5.14
CA GLY A 67 -2.55 -14.23 -4.40
C GLY A 67 -1.80 -14.30 -3.06
N ARG A 68 -0.56 -13.77 -3.00
CA ARG A 68 0.21 -13.65 -1.75
C ARG A 68 -0.38 -12.61 -0.80
N VAL A 69 -0.80 -11.44 -1.32
CA VAL A 69 -1.45 -10.38 -0.52
C VAL A 69 -2.72 -10.91 0.14
N ILE A 70 -3.62 -11.52 -0.62
CA ILE A 70 -4.85 -12.15 -0.08
C ILE A 70 -4.49 -13.26 0.93
N GLY A 71 -3.45 -14.04 0.65
CA GLY A 71 -2.98 -15.08 1.57
C GLY A 71 -2.48 -14.54 2.91
N VAL A 72 -1.94 -13.33 2.95
CA VAL A 72 -1.57 -12.61 4.19
C VAL A 72 -2.81 -12.05 4.88
N GLU A 73 -3.74 -11.44 4.13
CA GLU A 73 -4.97 -10.87 4.68
C GLU A 73 -5.80 -11.92 5.45
N ARG A 74 -5.98 -13.10 4.85
CA ARG A 74 -6.71 -14.23 5.47
C ARG A 74 -6.11 -14.75 6.77
N LYS A 75 -4.84 -14.41 7.05
CA LYS A 75 -4.14 -14.84 8.27
C LYS A 75 -4.21 -13.81 9.39
N LYS A 76 -4.78 -12.62 9.15
CA LYS A 76 -4.92 -11.59 10.17
C LYS A 76 -6.00 -11.97 11.18
N ASP A 77 -5.74 -11.66 12.45
CA ASP A 77 -6.67 -11.92 13.53
C ASP A 77 -7.98 -11.16 13.32
N GLY A 78 -9.11 -11.86 13.43
CA GLY A 78 -10.45 -11.29 13.26
C GLY A 78 -10.96 -11.21 11.82
N VAL A 79 -10.15 -11.58 10.82
CA VAL A 79 -10.60 -11.66 9.42
C VAL A 79 -11.37 -12.96 9.18
N THR A 80 -12.61 -12.86 8.69
CA THR A 80 -13.48 -14.02 8.40
C THR A 80 -13.42 -14.49 6.94
N GLY A 81 -12.87 -13.66 6.05
CA GLY A 81 -12.64 -13.95 4.64
C GLY A 81 -11.90 -12.80 3.98
N ALA A 82 -11.18 -13.11 2.90
CA ALA A 82 -10.63 -12.11 1.99
C ALA A 82 -10.61 -12.67 0.57
N ARG A 83 -11.05 -11.88 -0.41
CA ARG A 83 -11.19 -12.28 -1.81
C ARG A 83 -10.64 -11.20 -2.73
N LEU A 84 -9.94 -11.65 -3.79
CA LEU A 84 -9.52 -10.77 -4.87
C LEU A 84 -10.75 -10.29 -5.66
N VAL A 85 -10.93 -8.97 -5.73
CA VAL A 85 -11.95 -8.29 -6.53
C VAL A 85 -11.38 -7.91 -7.90
N GLY A 86 -10.17 -7.34 -7.92
CA GLY A 86 -9.56 -6.80 -9.13
C GLY A 86 -8.04 -6.87 -9.09
N VAL A 87 -7.44 -7.00 -10.27
CA VAL A 87 -5.99 -6.90 -10.44
C VAL A 87 -5.68 -6.23 -11.77
N SER A 88 -4.79 -5.25 -11.75
CA SER A 88 -4.31 -4.58 -12.96
C SER A 88 -2.84 -4.22 -12.86
N GLU A 89 -2.22 -4.02 -14.01
CA GLU A 89 -0.83 -3.59 -14.16
C GLU A 89 -0.80 -2.33 -15.00
N ASP A 90 0.06 -1.38 -14.63
CA ASP A 90 0.25 -0.14 -15.38
C ASP A 90 1.68 0.37 -15.21
N GLU A 91 2.22 1.01 -16.25
CA GLU A 91 3.56 1.59 -16.22
C GLU A 91 3.45 3.12 -16.18
N ARG A 92 4.00 3.75 -15.14
CA ARG A 92 3.95 5.20 -14.95
C ARG A 92 5.33 5.72 -14.58
N GLY A 93 5.81 6.71 -15.32
CA GLY A 93 7.11 7.34 -15.02
C GLY A 93 8.29 6.36 -15.05
N GLY A 94 8.22 5.30 -15.86
CA GLY A 94 9.26 4.27 -15.96
C GLY A 94 9.25 3.23 -14.83
N ALA A 95 8.21 3.21 -13.99
CA ALA A 95 8.00 2.19 -12.98
C ALA A 95 6.73 1.38 -13.27
N LEU A 96 6.82 0.05 -13.11
CA LEU A 96 5.67 -0.85 -13.17
C LEU A 96 4.94 -0.84 -11.84
N TYR A 97 3.61 -0.71 -11.89
CA TYR A 97 2.70 -0.72 -10.74
C TYR A 97 1.74 -1.90 -10.85
N TYR A 98 1.53 -2.58 -9.72
CA TYR A 98 0.43 -3.52 -9.56
C TYR A 98 -0.65 -2.88 -8.69
N THR A 99 -1.89 -2.90 -9.17
CA THR A 99 -3.07 -2.51 -8.39
C THR A 99 -3.86 -3.76 -8.05
N ILE A 100 -4.17 -3.91 -6.76
CA ILE A 100 -4.85 -5.07 -6.20
C ILE A 100 -6.04 -4.53 -5.41
N GLU A 101 -7.23 -5.03 -5.72
CA GLU A 101 -8.47 -4.70 -5.01
C GLU A 101 -9.01 -5.97 -4.36
N ASP A 102 -9.34 -5.90 -3.07
CA ASP A 102 -9.83 -7.01 -2.27
C ASP A 102 -11.00 -6.63 -1.34
N GLU A 103 -11.76 -7.65 -0.92
CA GLU A 103 -12.92 -7.57 -0.01
C GLU A 103 -12.93 -8.70 1.02
#